data_AF-A0A0Q8FFI4-F1
#
_entry.id   AF-A0A0Q8FFI4-F1
#
_cell.length_a   1.000
_cell.length_b   1.000
_cell.length_c   1.000
_cell.angle_alpha   90.00
_cell.angle_beta   90.00
_cell.angle_gamma   90.00
#
_symmetry.space_group_name_H-M   'P 1'
#
loop_
_entity.id
_entity.type
_entity.pdbx_description
1 polymer ?
#
loop_
_entity_poly.entity_id
_entity_poly.type
_entity_poly.pdbx_seq_one_letter_code
_entity_poly.pdbx_strand_id
1 'polypeptide(L)'
;MSDPTEKKLSQALQRLIEGSPTHPKVRAKLEKRQAAGKPYGLVSFSNVALEAGVSRTLIGHVDCAYPKVRNAILKAKKASPAAETVRALRREIAELKNTQAQLITVCASLRTELDRAKARLVDLGGDPTVKRIGVNFRARPPKKPNA
;
A
#
# COMPACT_ATOMS: atom_id res chain seq x y z
N MET A 1 -25.38 18.10 -23.45
CA MET A 1 -24.00 18.60 -23.24
C MET A 1 -23.87 19.04 -21.80
N SER A 2 -22.99 18.43 -21.00
CA SER A 2 -22.77 18.89 -19.60
C SER A 2 -22.03 20.21 -19.58
N ASP A 3 -22.51 21.14 -18.76
CA ASP A 3 -21.92 22.44 -18.49
C ASP A 3 -20.43 22.29 -18.11
N PRO A 4 -19.51 23.08 -18.73
CA PRO A 4 -18.09 23.08 -18.37
C PRO A 4 -17.83 23.22 -16.86
N THR A 5 -18.65 23.99 -16.16
CA THR A 5 -18.53 24.23 -14.70
C THR A 5 -18.92 22.99 -13.91
N GLU A 6 -19.99 22.30 -14.29
CA GLU A 6 -20.43 21.04 -13.68
C GLU A 6 -19.34 19.96 -13.80
N LYS A 7 -18.68 19.90 -14.97
CA LYS A 7 -17.54 18.99 -15.20
C LYS A 7 -16.36 19.31 -14.29
N LYS A 8 -15.94 20.59 -14.20
CA LYS A 8 -14.84 21.02 -13.31
C LYS A 8 -15.12 20.66 -11.85
N LEU A 9 -16.34 20.91 -11.39
CA LEU A 9 -16.78 20.56 -10.03
C LEU A 9 -16.76 19.05 -9.78
N SER A 10 -17.23 18.25 -10.73
CA SER A 10 -17.24 16.78 -10.61
C SER A 10 -15.82 16.21 -10.60
N GLN A 11 -14.92 16.72 -11.46
CA GLN A 11 -13.52 16.32 -11.46
C GLN A 11 -12.79 16.75 -10.17
N ALA A 12 -13.08 17.94 -9.66
CA ALA A 12 -12.55 18.40 -8.38
C ALA A 12 -13.02 17.51 -7.22
N LEU A 13 -14.30 17.13 -7.19
CA LEU A 13 -14.80 16.16 -6.21
C LEU A 13 -14.05 14.83 -6.31
N GLN A 14 -13.83 14.31 -7.51
CA GLN A 14 -13.12 13.05 -7.72
C GLN A 14 -11.69 13.10 -7.17
N ARG A 15 -10.92 14.16 -7.48
CA ARG A 15 -9.57 14.36 -6.93
C ARG A 15 -9.55 14.41 -5.40
N LEU A 16 -10.58 15.01 -4.80
CA LEU A 16 -10.73 15.09 -3.34
C LEU A 16 -11.22 13.79 -2.68
N ILE A 17 -11.74 12.85 -3.45
CA ILE A 17 -12.05 11.50 -2.97
C ILE A 17 -10.79 10.64 -3.05
N GLU A 18 -10.02 10.77 -4.13
CA GLU A 18 -8.87 9.92 -4.45
C GLU A 18 -7.59 10.23 -3.68
N GLY A 19 -7.47 11.39 -3.03
CA GLY A 19 -6.19 11.75 -2.39
C GLY A 19 -5.34 12.73 -3.19
N SER A 20 -5.80 13.19 -4.36
CA SER A 20 -4.97 13.84 -5.38
C SER A 20 -5.37 15.31 -5.66
N PRO A 21 -5.51 16.20 -4.64
CA PRO A 21 -5.85 17.60 -4.88
C PRO A 21 -4.75 18.32 -5.65
N THR A 22 -5.15 19.12 -6.65
CA THR A 22 -4.23 19.97 -7.42
C THR A 22 -4.11 21.36 -6.83
N HIS A 23 -5.14 21.86 -6.12
CA HIS A 23 -5.09 23.22 -5.61
C HIS A 23 -4.11 23.34 -4.42
N PRO A 24 -3.14 24.28 -4.44
CA PRO A 24 -2.08 24.39 -3.44
C PRO A 24 -2.58 24.46 -1.99
N LYS A 25 -3.63 25.25 -1.72
CA LYS A 25 -4.22 25.36 -0.38
C LYS A 25 -4.87 24.05 0.11
N VAL A 26 -5.45 23.24 -0.77
CA VAL A 26 -6.07 21.97 -0.37
C VAL A 26 -4.99 20.91 -0.13
N ARG A 27 -3.94 20.92 -0.97
CA ARG A 27 -2.75 20.09 -0.78
C ARG A 27 -2.03 20.40 0.53
N ALA A 28 -1.80 21.68 0.85
CA ALA A 28 -1.20 22.06 2.13
C ALA A 28 -2.04 21.60 3.34
N LYS A 29 -3.38 21.64 3.24
CA LYS A 29 -4.26 21.08 4.28
C LYS A 29 -4.12 19.56 4.38
N LEU A 30 -3.99 18.87 3.26
CA LEU A 30 -3.77 17.42 3.23
C LEU A 30 -2.47 17.05 3.94
N GLU A 31 -1.36 17.66 3.54
CA GLU A 31 -0.03 17.44 4.12
C GLU A 31 -0.03 17.69 5.63
N LYS A 32 -0.62 18.82 6.06
CA LYS A 32 -0.75 19.13 7.50
C LYS A 32 -1.55 18.07 8.27
N ARG A 33 -2.60 17.50 7.66
CA ARG A 33 -3.39 16.44 8.28
C ARG A 33 -2.64 15.12 8.31
N GLN A 34 -1.92 14.77 7.24
CA GLN A 34 -1.09 13.57 7.18
C GLN A 34 0.02 13.62 8.22
N ALA A 35 0.73 14.75 8.34
CA ALA A 35 1.76 14.95 9.36
C ALA A 35 1.19 14.83 10.78
N ALA A 36 -0.03 15.33 11.02
CA ALA A 36 -0.71 15.19 12.30
C ALA A 36 -1.37 13.82 12.52
N GLY A 37 -1.21 12.86 11.58
CA GLY A 37 -1.89 11.57 11.63
C GLY A 37 -3.42 11.71 11.67
N LYS A 38 -4.02 12.75 11.07
CA LYS A 38 -5.48 12.94 11.03
C LYS A 38 -6.09 12.30 9.77
N PRO A 39 -7.36 11.88 9.81
CA PRO A 39 -8.00 11.25 8.65
C PRO A 39 -8.11 12.21 7.45
N TYR A 40 -8.10 11.61 6.26
CA TYR A 40 -8.31 12.23 4.94
C TYR A 40 -9.75 12.76 4.80
N GLY A 41 -10.06 13.82 5.53
CA GLY A 41 -11.39 14.45 5.54
C GLY A 41 -11.41 15.74 4.74
N LEU A 42 -11.08 15.68 3.44
CA LEU A 42 -11.01 16.88 2.59
C LEU A 42 -12.32 17.19 1.86
N VAL A 43 -13.22 16.22 1.71
CA VAL A 43 -14.48 16.42 0.99
C VAL A 43 -15.38 17.39 1.76
N SER A 44 -15.51 18.61 1.23
CA SER A 44 -16.42 19.65 1.72
C SER A 44 -16.75 20.61 0.58
N PHE A 45 -17.90 21.29 0.65
CA PHE A 45 -18.30 22.26 -0.38
C PHE A 45 -17.22 23.32 -0.64
N SER A 46 -16.62 23.86 0.42
CA SER A 46 -15.58 24.88 0.31
C SER A 46 -14.32 24.36 -0.39
N ASN A 47 -13.88 23.13 -0.06
CA ASN A 47 -12.70 22.57 -0.69
C ASN A 47 -12.96 22.15 -2.14
N VAL A 48 -14.16 21.62 -2.46
CA VAL A 48 -14.53 21.26 -3.84
C VAL A 48 -14.60 22.50 -4.72
N ALA A 49 -15.23 23.58 -4.24
CA ALA A 49 -15.31 24.84 -4.97
C ALA A 49 -13.92 25.45 -5.20
N LEU A 50 -13.08 25.43 -4.17
CA LEU A 50 -11.71 25.96 -4.23
C LEU A 50 -10.81 25.12 -5.15
N GLU A 51 -10.96 23.80 -5.13
CA GLU A 51 -10.27 22.85 -6.02
C GLU A 51 -10.71 23.00 -7.48
N ALA A 52 -11.98 23.33 -7.73
CA ALA A 52 -12.52 23.59 -9.06
C ALA A 52 -12.25 25.02 -9.55
N GLY A 53 -11.80 25.93 -8.68
CA GLY A 53 -11.61 27.36 -9.01
C GLY A 53 -12.92 28.10 -9.27
N VAL A 54 -14.01 27.73 -8.59
CA VAL A 54 -15.34 28.31 -8.78
C VAL A 54 -15.95 28.80 -7.46
N SER A 55 -17.01 29.61 -7.55
CA SER A 55 -17.71 30.07 -6.35
C SER A 55 -18.37 28.92 -5.60
N ARG A 56 -18.23 28.91 -4.26
CA ARG A 56 -18.91 27.96 -3.37
C ARG A 56 -20.44 28.05 -3.48
N THR A 57 -21.00 29.21 -3.81
CA THR A 57 -22.47 29.40 -3.88
C THR A 57 -23.10 28.45 -4.90
N LEU A 58 -22.39 28.11 -5.98
CA LEU A 58 -22.85 27.19 -7.02
C LEU A 58 -23.20 25.78 -6.53
N ILE A 59 -22.70 25.37 -5.35
CA ILE A 59 -22.91 24.06 -4.74
C ILE A 59 -23.25 24.12 -3.24
N GLY A 60 -23.31 25.32 -2.66
CA GLY A 60 -23.22 25.52 -1.21
C GLY A 60 -24.54 25.54 -0.45
N HIS A 61 -25.65 25.86 -1.12
CA HIS A 61 -26.99 25.98 -0.54
C HIS A 61 -27.97 24.98 -1.16
N VAL A 62 -29.21 24.90 -0.65
CA VAL A 62 -30.20 23.88 -1.06
C VAL A 62 -30.58 24.05 -2.53
N ASP A 63 -30.92 25.25 -2.96
CA ASP A 63 -31.31 25.56 -4.35
C ASP A 63 -30.15 26.09 -5.20
N CYS A 64 -28.99 25.44 -5.07
CA CYS A 64 -27.78 25.84 -5.80
C CYS A 64 -27.88 25.51 -7.30
N ALA A 65 -27.05 26.15 -8.11
CA ALA A 65 -27.02 25.95 -9.56
C ALA A 65 -26.72 24.50 -9.98
N TYR A 66 -25.93 23.75 -9.19
CA TYR A 66 -25.55 22.37 -9.48
C TYR A 66 -25.99 21.40 -8.35
N PRO A 67 -27.29 21.10 -8.23
CA PRO A 67 -27.81 20.25 -7.15
C PRO A 67 -27.31 18.79 -7.26
N LYS A 68 -27.05 18.30 -8.48
CA LYS A 68 -26.48 16.96 -8.71
C LYS A 68 -25.10 16.81 -8.07
N VAL A 69 -24.22 17.78 -8.31
CA VAL A 69 -22.88 17.82 -7.70
C VAL A 69 -23.00 17.96 -6.18
N ARG A 70 -23.88 18.84 -5.68
CA ARG A 70 -24.12 19.00 -4.23
C ARG A 70 -24.49 17.68 -3.57
N ASN A 71 -25.40 16.91 -4.16
CA ASN A 71 -25.82 15.61 -3.64
C ASN A 71 -24.68 14.58 -3.68
N ALA A 72 -23.84 14.60 -4.71
CA ALA A 72 -22.64 13.78 -4.78
C ALA A 72 -21.65 14.12 -3.65
N ILE A 73 -21.42 15.40 -3.36
CA ILE A 73 -20.57 15.85 -2.24
C ILE A 73 -21.15 15.37 -0.90
N LEU A 74 -22.46 15.49 -0.68
CA LEU A 74 -23.11 15.01 0.53
C LEU A 74 -22.98 13.50 0.71
N LYS A 75 -23.16 12.73 -0.38
CA LYS A 75 -22.99 11.28 -0.39
C LYS A 75 -21.54 10.90 -0.07
N ALA A 76 -20.57 11.54 -0.71
CA ALA A 76 -19.15 11.30 -0.46
C ALA A 76 -18.74 11.65 0.98
N LYS A 77 -19.29 12.73 1.54
CA LYS A 77 -19.04 13.12 2.93
C LYS A 77 -19.59 12.09 3.93
N LYS A 78 -20.76 11.48 3.62
CA LYS A 78 -21.35 10.39 4.42
C LYS A 78 -20.62 9.05 4.25
N ALA A 79 -20.10 8.79 3.06
CA ALA A 79 -19.33 7.58 2.73
C ALA A 79 -17.90 7.60 3.31
N SER A 80 -17.47 8.71 3.91
CA SER A 80 -16.17 8.76 4.59
C SER A 80 -16.15 7.70 5.70
N PRO A 81 -15.14 6.80 5.71
CA PRO A 81 -15.10 5.70 6.67
C PRO A 81 -15.14 6.25 8.08
N ALA A 82 -15.88 5.57 8.96
CA ALA A 82 -16.00 5.96 10.36
C ALA A 82 -14.60 6.12 10.96
N ALA A 83 -14.43 7.15 11.81
CA ALA A 83 -13.15 7.44 12.44
C ALA A 83 -12.60 6.22 13.22
N GLU A 84 -13.48 5.33 13.69
CA GLU A 84 -13.14 4.06 14.31
C GLU A 84 -12.50 3.07 13.34
N THR A 85 -13.08 2.87 12.17
CA THR A 85 -12.50 2.01 11.11
C THR A 85 -11.12 2.50 10.71
N VAL A 86 -10.95 3.81 10.52
CA VAL A 86 -9.63 4.39 10.19
C VAL A 86 -8.61 4.20 11.32
N ARG A 87 -9.05 4.28 12.59
CA ARG A 87 -8.18 4.00 13.75
C ARG A 87 -7.80 2.53 13.85
N ALA A 88 -8.73 1.62 13.61
CA ALA A 88 -8.48 0.18 13.61
C ALA A 88 -7.44 -0.21 12.55
N LEU A 89 -7.65 0.22 11.30
CA LEU A 89 -6.71 -0.05 10.20
C LEU A 89 -5.30 0.51 10.47
N ARG A 90 -5.17 1.63 11.17
CA ARG A 90 -3.86 2.18 11.54
C ARG A 90 -3.15 1.35 12.60
N ARG A 91 -3.89 0.81 13.56
CA ARG A 91 -3.33 -0.12 14.56
C ARG A 91 -2.83 -1.38 13.87
N GLU A 92 -3.64 -1.93 12.98
CA GLU A 92 -3.28 -3.12 12.20
C GLU A 92 -2.05 -2.89 11.32
N ILE A 93 -1.96 -1.74 10.64
CA ILE A 93 -0.74 -1.38 9.87
C ILE A 93 0.49 -1.28 10.78
N ALA A 94 0.35 -0.71 11.98
CA ALA A 94 1.47 -0.60 12.91
C ALA A 94 1.91 -1.98 13.42
N GLU A 95 0.95 -2.85 13.75
CA GLU A 95 1.20 -4.23 14.15
C GLU A 95 1.89 -5.02 13.03
N LEU A 96 1.39 -4.93 11.79
CA LEU A 96 2.00 -5.58 10.62
C LEU A 96 3.43 -5.11 10.36
N LYS A 97 3.72 -3.82 10.56
CA LYS A 97 5.09 -3.30 10.43
C LYS A 97 6.01 -3.84 11.52
N ASN A 98 5.50 -3.95 12.75
CA ASN A 98 6.26 -4.51 13.87
C ASN A 98 6.56 -5.99 13.65
N THR A 99 5.58 -6.79 13.21
CA THR A 99 5.79 -8.21 12.90
C THR A 99 6.73 -8.39 11.72
N GLN A 100 6.63 -7.55 10.69
CA GLN A 100 7.58 -7.56 9.58
C GLN A 100 9.02 -7.29 10.06
N ALA A 101 9.22 -6.30 10.94
CA ALA A 101 10.54 -6.00 11.50
C ALA A 101 11.10 -7.18 12.31
N GLN A 102 10.27 -7.80 13.16
CA GLN A 102 10.65 -8.99 13.93
C GLN A 102 11.05 -10.16 13.01
N LEU A 103 10.26 -10.44 11.97
CA LEU A 103 10.56 -11.50 11.00
C LEU A 103 11.86 -11.23 10.26
N ILE A 104 12.14 -9.98 9.87
CA ILE A 104 13.42 -9.61 9.25
C ILE A 104 14.59 -9.93 10.20
N THR A 105 14.47 -9.61 11.49
CA THR A 105 15.50 -9.91 12.49
C THR A 105 15.71 -11.41 12.65
N VAL A 106 14.64 -12.20 12.74
CA VAL A 106 14.73 -13.67 12.86
C VAL A 106 15.34 -14.30 11.60
N CYS A 107 14.95 -13.84 10.42
CA CYS A 107 15.55 -14.31 9.17
C CYS A 107 17.06 -13.99 9.11
N ALA A 108 17.47 -12.83 9.60
CA ALA A 108 18.89 -12.48 9.67
C ALA A 108 19.65 -13.40 10.64
N SER A 109 19.11 -13.67 11.84
CA SER A 109 19.77 -14.58 12.80
C SER A 109 19.90 -15.99 12.25
N LEU A 110 18.82 -16.55 11.70
CA LEU A 110 18.83 -17.88 11.09
C LEU A 110 19.84 -17.98 9.94
N ARG A 111 19.99 -16.91 9.15
CA ARG A 111 20.99 -16.88 8.09
C ARG A 111 22.41 -16.94 8.63
N THR A 112 22.72 -16.20 9.70
CA THR A 112 24.03 -16.28 10.35
C THR A 112 24.29 -17.66 10.95
N GLU A 113 23.29 -18.31 11.52
CA GLU A 113 23.41 -19.67 12.06
C GLU A 113 23.67 -20.70 10.95
N LEU A 114 22.97 -20.56 9.83
CA LEU A 114 23.15 -21.40 8.65
C LEU A 114 24.56 -21.23 8.07
N ASP A 115 25.05 -20.01 7.97
CA ASP A 115 26.42 -19.73 7.49
C ASP A 115 27.48 -20.32 8.44
N ARG A 116 27.27 -20.22 9.76
CA ARG A 116 28.14 -20.90 10.76
C ARG A 116 28.09 -22.41 10.63
N ALA A 117 26.91 -23.00 10.44
CA ALA A 117 26.75 -24.45 10.29
C ALA A 117 27.43 -24.96 9.00
N LYS A 118 27.33 -24.20 7.90
CA LYS A 118 28.06 -24.48 6.66
C LYS A 118 29.57 -24.43 6.85
N ALA A 119 30.09 -23.40 7.53
CA ALA A 119 31.52 -23.29 7.82
C ALA A 119 32.01 -24.51 8.64
N ARG A 120 31.27 -24.90 9.68
CA ARG A 120 31.59 -26.11 10.48
C ARG A 120 31.59 -27.40 9.64
N LEU A 121 30.68 -27.55 8.68
CA LEU A 121 30.67 -28.71 7.79
C LEU A 121 31.92 -28.77 6.90
N VAL A 122 32.36 -27.62 6.38
CA VAL A 122 33.61 -27.51 5.61
C VAL A 122 34.81 -27.88 6.48
N ASP A 123 34.88 -27.37 7.71
CA ASP A 123 35.99 -27.67 8.65
C ASP A 123 36.06 -29.17 9.02
N LEU A 124 34.91 -29.86 9.07
CA LEU A 124 34.82 -31.30 9.34
C LEU A 124 35.12 -32.17 8.10
N GLY A 125 35.56 -31.58 6.99
CA GLY A 125 35.87 -32.28 5.74
C GLY A 125 34.64 -32.72 4.95
N GLY A 126 33.44 -32.27 5.33
CA GLY A 126 32.22 -32.46 4.56
C GLY A 126 32.18 -31.45 3.43
N ASP A 127 32.53 -31.88 2.22
CA ASP A 127 32.40 -31.01 1.04
C ASP A 127 30.91 -30.71 0.77
N PRO A 128 30.46 -29.44 0.95
CA PRO A 128 29.07 -29.05 0.82
C PRO A 128 28.55 -29.11 -0.62
N THR A 129 29.42 -29.37 -1.60
CA THR A 129 29.07 -29.48 -3.02
C THR A 129 28.91 -30.92 -3.52
N VAL A 130 29.21 -31.93 -2.70
CA VAL A 130 29.15 -33.34 -3.12
C VAL A 130 27.69 -33.80 -3.20
N LYS A 131 27.12 -33.74 -4.42
CA LYS A 131 26.04 -34.64 -4.82
C LYS A 131 26.55 -36.06 -4.59
N ARG A 132 25.93 -36.80 -3.66
CA ARG A 132 26.23 -38.23 -3.45
C ARG A 132 26.26 -38.93 -4.80
N ILE A 133 27.45 -39.35 -5.23
CA ILE A 133 27.59 -40.26 -6.36
C ILE A 133 26.92 -41.55 -5.89
N GLY A 134 25.75 -41.86 -6.45
CA GLY A 134 25.07 -43.12 -6.24
C GLY A 134 25.94 -44.23 -6.81
N VAL A 135 26.88 -44.75 -6.03
CA VAL A 135 27.64 -45.93 -6.41
C VAL A 135 26.67 -47.11 -6.34
N ASN A 136 26.15 -47.53 -7.49
CA ASN A 136 25.40 -48.77 -7.59
C ASN A 136 26.38 -49.94 -7.41
N PHE A 137 26.59 -50.36 -6.17
CA PHE A 137 27.40 -51.52 -5.79
C PHE A 137 26.92 -52.86 -6.41
N ARG A 138 25.78 -52.85 -7.11
CA ARG A 138 25.21 -54.01 -7.81
C ARG A 138 25.58 -54.09 -9.30
N ALA A 139 26.28 -53.11 -9.86
CA ALA A 139 26.74 -53.18 -11.24
C ALA A 139 27.96 -54.13 -11.33
N ARG A 140 27.72 -55.37 -11.76
CA ARG A 140 28.77 -56.35 -12.07
C ARG A 140 29.60 -55.82 -13.25
N PRO A 141 30.94 -55.74 -13.15
CA PRO A 141 31.75 -55.30 -14.28
C PRO A 141 31.60 -56.25 -15.47
N PRO A 142 31.61 -55.75 -16.71
CA PRO A 142 31.44 -56.58 -17.90
C PRO A 142 32.58 -57.59 -18.01
N LYS A 143 32.22 -58.86 -18.25
CA LYS A 143 33.16 -59.97 -18.42
C LYS A 143 33.97 -59.72 -19.70
N LYS A 144 35.30 -59.60 -19.60
CA LYS A 144 36.16 -59.51 -20.79
C LYS A 144 36.04 -60.80 -21.61
N PRO A 145 35.90 -60.73 -22.94
CA PRO A 145 35.98 -61.93 -23.77
C PRO A 145 37.42 -62.46 -23.75
N ASN A 146 37.56 -63.78 -23.60
CA ASN A 146 38.84 -64.46 -23.68
C ASN A 146 39.38 -64.37 -25.11
N ALA A 147 40.71 -64.24 -25.23
CA ALA A 147 41.46 -64.25 -26.48
C ALA A 147 41.23 -65.53 -27.29
#